data_AF-A0A7X2KGI5-F1
#
_entry.id   AF-A0A7X2KGI5-F1
#
_cell.length_a   1.000
_cell.length_b   1.000
_cell.length_c   1.000
_cell.angle_alpha   90.00
_cell.angle_beta   90.00
_cell.angle_gamma   90.00
#
_symmetry.space_group_name_H-M   'P 1'
#
loop_
_entity.id
_entity.type
_entity.pdbx_description
1 polymer ?
#
loop_
_entity_poly.entity_id
_entity_poly.type
_entity_poly.pdbx_seq_one_letter_code
_entity_poly.pdbx_strand_id
1 'polypeptide(L)'
;MIKSFNSYIEYDDTTISAKLLDSSSDNTNDDIYTFSMSDLSNHRIYTKNTKNLKEVSPLNLKPDEYIKNRLDDQINWYDKKSATQKKCYYWSKVVTLICTASIPVISVAFRHQSFTVIVTALIAAIATVTEGILTLTKWHEKWIAYRSNAEALKREEYSYLTSSGAYSELNDDEKFHTLVDRTEDIISNENTNWASLGKKKGKSI
;
A
#
# COMPACT_ATOMS: atom_id res chain seq x y z
N MET A 1 -15.36 -7.09 36.98
CA MET A 1 -15.03 -8.53 37.05
C MET A 1 -14.34 -8.89 35.74
N ILE A 2 -13.01 -9.04 35.77
CA ILE A 2 -12.16 -9.22 34.59
C ILE A 2 -12.32 -10.67 34.10
N LYS A 3 -12.86 -10.87 32.89
CA LYS A 3 -12.72 -12.15 32.18
C LYS A 3 -11.62 -12.01 31.14
N SER A 4 -10.49 -12.63 31.44
CA SER A 4 -9.45 -12.97 30.48
C SER A 4 -10.09 -13.78 29.34
N PHE A 5 -9.91 -13.32 28.09
CA PHE A 5 -10.25 -14.10 26.91
C PHE A 5 -8.97 -14.40 26.14
N ASN A 6 -8.57 -15.66 26.26
CA ASN A 6 -7.46 -16.28 25.57
C ASN A 6 -8.00 -16.73 24.19
N SER A 7 -7.65 -16.04 23.11
CA SER A 7 -7.93 -16.52 21.75
C SER A 7 -6.63 -16.95 21.09
N TYR A 8 -6.55 -18.25 20.81
CA TYR A 8 -5.48 -18.86 20.05
C TYR A 8 -5.59 -18.41 18.58
N ILE A 9 -4.53 -17.80 18.05
CA ILE A 9 -4.37 -17.56 16.62
C ILE A 9 -3.63 -18.77 16.04
N GLU A 10 -4.32 -19.55 15.22
CA GLU A 10 -3.71 -20.59 14.40
C GLU A 10 -3.08 -19.92 13.17
N TYR A 11 -1.78 -20.19 12.97
CA TYR A 11 -0.97 -19.57 11.92
C TYR A 11 -1.00 -20.45 10.66
N ASP A 12 -1.51 -19.92 9.56
CA ASP A 12 -1.28 -20.46 8.21
C ASP A 12 -0.80 -19.34 7.28
N ASP A 13 0.24 -19.64 6.50
CA ASP A 13 1.30 -18.72 6.08
C ASP A 13 0.90 -17.77 4.92
N THR A 14 -0.40 -17.68 4.59
CA THR A 14 -0.87 -16.86 3.47
C THR A 14 -2.20 -16.13 3.68
N THR A 15 -2.94 -16.39 4.76
CA THR A 15 -4.23 -15.70 5.02
C THR A 15 -4.55 -15.66 6.51
N ILE A 16 -4.64 -14.45 7.09
CA ILE A 16 -5.27 -14.24 8.40
C ILE A 16 -6.71 -13.75 8.15
N SER A 17 -7.66 -14.68 8.11
CA SER A 17 -9.09 -14.34 8.18
C SER A 17 -9.46 -14.15 9.64
N ALA A 18 -9.31 -12.94 10.17
CA ALA A 18 -9.85 -12.59 11.48
C ALA A 18 -11.37 -12.40 11.36
N LYS A 19 -12.14 -13.43 11.71
CA LYS A 19 -13.60 -13.31 11.85
C LYS A 19 -13.90 -12.62 13.18
N LEU A 20 -14.08 -11.29 13.15
CA LEU A 20 -14.66 -10.56 14.28
C LEU A 20 -16.16 -10.85 14.29
N LEU A 21 -16.61 -11.75 15.18
CA LEU A 21 -18.02 -11.88 15.51
C LEU A 21 -18.37 -10.76 16.50
N ASP A 22 -18.79 -9.62 15.97
CA ASP A 22 -19.48 -8.62 16.76
C ASP A 22 -20.92 -9.09 16.99
N SER A 23 -21.29 -9.34 18.25
CA SER A 23 -22.60 -9.90 18.60
C SER A 23 -23.70 -8.82 18.74
N SER A 24 -23.57 -7.69 18.05
CA SER A 24 -24.52 -6.59 18.21
C SER A 24 -24.71 -5.76 16.95
N SER A 25 -25.14 -6.39 15.85
CA SER A 25 -25.76 -5.68 14.73
C SER A 25 -26.53 -6.68 13.85
N ASP A 26 -27.86 -6.65 13.93
CA ASP A 26 -28.78 -7.32 12.98
C ASP A 26 -28.73 -6.60 11.61
N ASN A 27 -27.61 -6.69 10.90
CA ASN A 27 -27.54 -6.25 9.51
C ASN A 27 -26.67 -7.22 8.70
N THR A 28 -27.36 -8.15 8.04
CA THR A 28 -26.82 -9.08 7.05
C THR A 28 -26.42 -8.33 5.79
N ASN A 29 -25.30 -7.62 5.83
CA ASN A 29 -24.47 -7.38 4.67
C ASN A 29 -23.13 -8.03 4.96
N ASP A 30 -22.87 -9.15 4.28
CA ASP A 30 -21.60 -9.87 4.28
C ASP A 30 -20.51 -9.04 3.57
N ASP A 31 -20.21 -7.88 4.13
CA ASP A 31 -19.06 -7.07 3.72
C ASP A 31 -17.81 -7.74 4.29
N ILE A 32 -17.23 -8.65 3.50
CA ILE A 32 -15.91 -9.19 3.76
C ILE A 32 -14.91 -8.02 3.70
N TYR A 33 -14.58 -7.46 4.86
CA TYR A 33 -13.49 -6.49 4.99
C TYR A 33 -12.17 -7.18 4.65
N THR A 34 -11.73 -7.04 3.40
CA THR A 34 -10.39 -7.44 2.98
C THR A 34 -9.40 -6.39 3.50
N PHE A 35 -8.84 -6.66 4.67
CA PHE A 35 -7.77 -5.85 5.24
C PHE A 35 -6.51 -6.06 4.40
N SER A 36 -6.00 -4.98 3.78
CA SER A 36 -4.80 -5.04 2.94
C SER A 36 -3.56 -5.28 3.81
N MET A 37 -2.53 -5.93 3.28
CA MET A 37 -1.26 -6.13 4.00
C MET A 37 -0.56 -4.80 4.36
N SER A 38 -0.93 -3.70 3.69
CA SER A 38 -0.57 -2.31 4.09
C SER A 38 -1.16 -1.94 5.44
N ASP A 39 -2.39 -2.36 5.68
CA ASP A 39 -3.18 -2.02 6.86
C ASP A 39 -2.68 -2.84 8.05
N LEU A 40 -2.23 -4.08 7.82
CA LEU A 40 -1.48 -4.86 8.83
C LEU A 40 -0.15 -4.20 9.16
N SER A 41 0.53 -3.60 8.18
CA SER A 41 1.78 -2.89 8.45
C SER A 41 1.54 -1.66 9.32
N ASN A 42 0.51 -0.88 9.03
CA ASN A 42 0.10 0.29 9.80
C ASN A 42 -0.35 -0.13 11.21
N HIS A 43 -1.23 -1.13 11.32
CA HIS A 43 -1.64 -1.69 12.62
C HIS A 43 -0.45 -2.27 13.40
N ARG A 44 0.56 -2.85 12.74
CA ARG A 44 1.79 -3.32 13.42
C ARG A 44 2.68 -2.17 13.89
N ILE A 45 2.66 -1.01 13.21
CA ILE A 45 3.33 0.22 13.67
C ILE A 45 2.59 0.76 14.91
N TYR A 46 1.25 0.85 14.85
CA TYR A 46 0.44 1.29 15.99
C TYR A 46 0.54 0.34 17.20
N THR A 47 0.53 -0.98 17.01
CA THR A 47 0.57 -1.96 18.12
C THR A 47 1.96 -2.22 18.69
N LYS A 48 3.05 -1.96 17.97
CA LYS A 48 4.40 -2.05 18.56
C LYS A 48 4.67 -0.92 19.54
N ASN A 49 4.09 0.26 19.31
CA ASN A 49 4.34 1.44 20.13
C ASN A 49 3.44 1.51 21.38
N THR A 50 2.34 0.75 21.43
CA THR A 50 1.39 0.81 22.55
C THR A 50 1.88 0.14 23.84
N LYS A 51 2.89 -0.75 23.77
CA LYS A 51 3.42 -1.45 24.96
C LYS A 51 4.24 -0.55 25.90
N ASN A 52 4.54 0.69 25.51
CA ASN A 52 5.24 1.69 26.33
C ASN A 52 4.43 2.98 26.52
N LEU A 53 3.10 2.95 26.37
CA LEU A 53 2.27 4.12 26.61
C LEU A 53 2.11 4.35 28.13
N LYS A 54 3.01 5.16 28.68
CA LYS A 54 2.62 6.05 29.77
C LYS A 54 1.50 6.92 29.23
N GLU A 55 0.36 6.86 29.92
CA GLU A 55 -0.78 7.79 29.90
C GLU A 55 -0.57 9.01 28.98
N VAL A 56 -1.25 9.01 27.83
CA VAL A 56 -1.15 10.07 26.82
C VAL A 56 -1.80 11.34 27.37
N SER A 57 -0.98 12.18 28.01
CA SER A 57 -1.29 13.58 28.25
C SER A 57 -1.46 14.31 26.90
N PRO A 58 -2.31 15.35 26.79
CA PRO A 58 -2.49 16.11 25.54
C PRO A 58 -1.12 16.52 25.01
N LEU A 59 -0.80 16.04 23.80
CA LEU A 59 0.52 16.07 23.19
C LEU A 59 1.01 17.51 23.02
N ASN A 60 1.85 17.97 23.95
CA ASN A 60 2.80 19.05 23.69
C ASN A 60 3.99 18.46 22.90
N LEU A 61 3.70 17.90 21.71
CA LEU A 61 4.73 17.46 20.79
C LEU A 61 5.37 18.72 20.21
N LYS A 62 6.69 18.84 20.36
CA LYS A 62 7.42 19.91 19.70
C LYS A 62 7.36 19.69 18.18
N PRO A 63 7.21 20.75 17.37
CA PRO A 63 7.14 20.62 15.91
C PRO A 63 8.28 19.80 15.30
N ASP A 64 9.52 20.02 15.78
CA ASP A 64 10.70 19.30 15.32
C ASP A 64 10.63 17.78 15.58
N GLU A 65 10.02 17.39 16.71
CA GLU A 65 9.87 15.99 17.08
C GLU A 65 8.82 15.30 16.20
N TYR A 66 7.72 16.00 15.89
CA TYR A 66 6.70 15.51 14.97
C TYR A 66 7.26 15.32 13.56
N ILE A 67 7.96 16.33 13.02
CA ILE A 67 8.55 16.26 11.67
C ILE A 67 9.47 15.05 11.57
N LYS A 68 10.39 14.89 12.54
CA LYS A 68 11.37 13.81 12.49
C LYS A 68 10.77 12.41 12.73
N ASN A 69 9.89 12.26 13.71
CA ASN A 69 9.41 10.94 14.14
C ASN A 69 8.19 10.46 13.37
N ARG A 70 7.37 11.39 12.83
CA ARG A 70 6.15 11.06 12.10
C ARG A 70 6.29 11.36 10.61
N LEU A 71 6.57 12.61 10.25
CA LEU A 71 6.54 13.04 8.83
C LEU A 71 7.66 12.37 8.01
N ASP A 72 8.90 12.46 8.48
CA ASP A 72 10.06 11.86 7.81
C ASP A 72 9.98 10.33 7.74
N ASP A 73 9.51 9.68 8.81
CA ASP A 73 9.32 8.23 8.82
C ASP A 73 8.31 7.80 7.75
N GLN A 74 7.20 8.54 7.60
CA GLN A 74 6.20 8.29 6.56
C GLN A 74 6.75 8.54 5.16
N ILE A 75 7.46 9.66 4.94
CA ILE A 75 8.12 9.95 3.66
C ILE A 75 9.05 8.80 3.26
N ASN A 76 9.91 8.37 4.19
CA ASN A 76 10.86 7.28 3.95
C ASN A 76 10.15 5.94 3.68
N TRP A 77 9.07 5.66 4.40
CA TRP A 77 8.26 4.47 4.17
C TRP A 77 7.66 4.45 2.76
N TYR A 78 7.04 5.55 2.33
CA TYR A 78 6.45 5.69 0.99
C TYR A 78 7.51 5.57 -0.10
N ASP A 79 8.66 6.24 0.05
CA ASP A 79 9.76 6.18 -0.91
C ASP A 79 10.29 4.74 -1.05
N LYS A 80 10.55 4.05 0.06
CA LYS A 80 11.03 2.66 0.03
C LYS A 80 10.00 1.71 -0.58
N LYS A 81 8.72 1.90 -0.25
CA LYS A 81 7.61 1.09 -0.77
C LYS A 81 7.47 1.29 -2.29
N SER A 82 7.52 2.54 -2.75
CA SER A 82 7.46 2.87 -4.18
C SER A 82 8.60 2.22 -4.96
N ALA A 83 9.84 2.26 -4.44
CA ALA A 83 11.01 1.67 -5.08
C ALA A 83 10.90 0.15 -5.22
N THR A 84 10.46 -0.53 -4.15
CA THR A 84 10.23 -1.98 -4.16
C THR A 84 9.17 -2.34 -5.20
N GLN A 85 8.07 -1.60 -5.22
CA GLN A 85 6.95 -1.87 -6.10
C GLN A 85 7.29 -1.64 -7.58
N LYS A 86 8.06 -0.58 -7.84
CA LYS A 86 8.66 -0.30 -9.15
C LYS A 86 9.54 -1.47 -9.59
N LYS A 87 10.45 -1.95 -8.74
CA LYS A 87 11.35 -3.06 -9.08
C LYS A 87 10.59 -4.32 -9.46
N CYS A 88 9.59 -4.73 -8.66
CA CYS A 88 8.76 -5.90 -8.98
C CYS A 88 8.02 -5.73 -10.32
N TYR A 89 7.43 -4.56 -10.56
CA TYR A 89 6.75 -4.26 -11.82
C TYR A 89 7.69 -4.39 -13.03
N TYR A 90 8.85 -3.74 -12.99
CA TYR A 90 9.81 -3.78 -14.09
C TYR A 90 10.35 -5.18 -14.31
N TRP A 91 10.68 -5.92 -13.25
CA TRP A 91 11.22 -7.26 -13.38
C TRP A 91 10.22 -8.22 -14.00
N SER A 92 8.96 -8.22 -13.54
CA SER A 92 7.89 -9.02 -14.15
C SER A 92 7.62 -8.62 -15.60
N LYS A 93 7.64 -7.32 -15.93
CA LYS A 93 7.49 -6.88 -17.33
C LYS A 93 8.63 -7.35 -18.23
N VAL A 94 9.86 -7.31 -17.74
CA VAL A 94 11.02 -7.81 -18.49
C VAL A 94 10.91 -9.32 -18.72
N VAL A 95 10.53 -10.10 -17.71
CA VAL A 95 10.31 -11.55 -17.84
C VAL A 95 9.23 -11.84 -18.88
N THR A 96 8.06 -11.18 -18.78
CA THR A 96 6.98 -11.35 -19.75
C THR A 96 7.44 -11.01 -21.16
N LEU A 97 8.19 -9.93 -21.34
CA LEU A 97 8.70 -9.49 -22.65
C LEU A 97 9.70 -10.49 -23.25
N ILE A 98 10.61 -11.03 -22.43
CA ILE A 98 11.56 -12.06 -22.89
C ILE A 98 10.81 -13.34 -23.29
N CYS A 99 9.86 -13.78 -22.47
CA CYS A 99 9.03 -14.93 -22.77
C CYS A 99 8.29 -14.75 -24.10
N THR A 100 7.55 -13.65 -24.27
CA THR A 100 6.75 -13.42 -25.48
C THR A 100 7.62 -13.25 -26.73
N ALA A 101 8.77 -12.57 -26.63
CA ALA A 101 9.72 -12.41 -27.73
C ALA A 101 10.42 -13.73 -28.11
N SER A 102 10.60 -14.65 -27.16
CA SER A 102 11.25 -15.94 -27.42
C SER A 102 10.36 -16.92 -28.21
N ILE A 103 9.03 -16.82 -28.08
CA ILE A 103 8.06 -17.70 -28.74
C ILE A 103 8.29 -17.78 -30.27
N PRO A 104 8.31 -16.67 -31.03
CA PRO A 104 8.52 -16.72 -32.47
C PRO A 104 9.91 -17.26 -32.84
N VAL A 105 10.95 -16.91 -32.07
CA VAL A 105 12.32 -17.38 -32.32
C VAL A 105 12.41 -18.90 -32.20
N ILE A 106 11.88 -19.46 -31.10
CA ILE A 106 11.86 -20.91 -30.86
C ILE A 106 10.99 -21.61 -31.90
N SER A 107 9.83 -21.04 -32.21
CA SER A 107 8.89 -21.58 -33.20
C SER A 107 9.52 -21.70 -34.60
N VAL A 108 10.32 -20.72 -35.00
CA VAL A 108 11.02 -20.74 -36.30
C VAL A 108 12.26 -21.64 -36.26
N ALA A 109 13.10 -21.52 -35.24
CA ALA A 109 14.37 -22.25 -35.15
C ALA A 109 14.19 -23.77 -35.03
N PHE A 110 13.15 -24.23 -34.32
CA PHE A 110 12.90 -25.65 -34.05
C PHE A 110 11.62 -26.16 -34.70
N ARG A 111 11.20 -25.58 -35.83
CA ARG A 111 9.91 -25.85 -36.50
C ARG A 111 9.62 -27.34 -36.71
N HIS A 112 10.62 -28.16 -37.00
CA HIS A 112 10.46 -29.59 -37.32
C HIS A 112 10.48 -30.51 -36.11
N GLN A 113 10.66 -29.97 -34.90
CA GLN A 113 10.74 -30.76 -33.67
C GLN A 113 9.39 -30.85 -32.98
N SER A 114 8.98 -32.05 -32.59
CA SER A 114 7.68 -32.29 -31.95
C SER A 114 7.53 -31.59 -30.58
N PHE A 115 8.64 -31.34 -29.88
CA PHE A 115 8.62 -30.68 -28.57
C PHE A 115 8.35 -29.17 -28.64
N THR A 116 8.53 -28.54 -29.82
CA THR A 116 8.42 -27.08 -30.00
C THR A 116 7.06 -26.53 -29.62
N VAL A 117 5.99 -27.28 -29.91
CA VAL A 117 4.62 -26.89 -29.55
C VAL A 117 4.43 -26.84 -28.04
N ILE A 118 4.93 -27.85 -27.33
CA ILE A 118 4.82 -27.92 -25.86
C ILE A 118 5.63 -26.79 -25.22
N VAL A 119 6.86 -26.55 -25.67
CA VAL A 119 7.72 -25.49 -25.12
C VAL A 119 7.12 -24.10 -25.34
N THR A 120 6.66 -23.79 -26.55
CA THR A 120 6.07 -22.48 -26.84
C THR A 120 4.75 -22.26 -26.08
N ALA A 121 3.93 -23.30 -25.91
CA ALA A 121 2.73 -23.24 -25.08
C ALA A 121 3.04 -22.98 -23.60
N LEU A 122 4.06 -23.64 -23.04
CA LEU A 122 4.49 -23.40 -21.64
C LEU A 122 5.00 -21.97 -21.44
N ILE A 123 5.80 -21.45 -22.36
CA ILE A 123 6.30 -20.06 -22.31
C ILE A 123 5.14 -19.06 -22.37
N ALA A 124 4.17 -19.29 -23.27
CA ALA A 124 2.98 -18.46 -23.38
C ALA A 124 2.12 -18.50 -22.09
N ALA A 125 1.97 -19.68 -21.47
CA ALA A 125 1.25 -19.83 -20.21
C ALA A 125 1.92 -19.04 -19.08
N ILE A 126 3.25 -19.14 -18.92
CA ILE A 126 4.02 -18.39 -17.92
C ILE A 126 3.87 -16.88 -18.13
N ALA A 127 4.01 -16.41 -19.38
CA ALA A 127 3.83 -15.00 -19.72
C ALA A 127 2.41 -14.50 -19.35
N THR A 128 1.39 -15.31 -19.67
CA THR A 128 -0.02 -14.98 -19.40
C THR A 128 -0.31 -14.92 -17.90
N VAL A 129 0.15 -15.90 -17.12
CA VAL A 129 -0.01 -15.91 -15.66
C VAL A 129 0.69 -14.72 -15.03
N THR A 130 1.91 -14.41 -15.48
CA THR A 130 2.68 -13.26 -14.97
C THR A 130 1.96 -11.94 -15.25
N GLU A 131 1.44 -11.75 -16.47
CA GLU A 131 0.67 -10.56 -16.84
C GLU A 131 -0.67 -10.47 -16.07
N GLY A 132 -1.32 -11.61 -15.82
CA GLY A 132 -2.51 -11.70 -14.98
C GLY A 132 -2.24 -11.24 -13.54
N ILE A 133 -1.16 -11.74 -12.93
CA ILE A 133 -0.72 -11.31 -11.59
C ILE A 133 -0.42 -9.80 -11.58
N LEU A 134 0.26 -9.29 -12.60
CA LEU A 134 0.59 -7.88 -12.72
C LEU A 134 -0.67 -6.99 -12.77
N THR A 135 -1.68 -7.44 -13.53
CA THR A 135 -2.97 -6.76 -13.68
C THR A 135 -3.77 -6.78 -12.38
N LEU A 136 -3.80 -7.90 -11.68
CA LEU A 136 -4.51 -8.04 -10.40
C LEU A 136 -3.86 -7.24 -9.27
N THR A 137 -2.54 -7.26 -9.21
CA THR A 137 -1.80 -6.60 -8.12
C THR A 137 -1.69 -5.09 -8.28
N LYS A 138 -1.95 -4.57 -9.49
CA LYS A 138 -1.89 -3.13 -9.83
C LYS A 138 -0.59 -2.46 -9.39
N TRP A 139 0.53 -3.17 -9.52
CA TRP A 139 1.83 -2.68 -9.06
C TRP A 139 2.22 -1.33 -9.66
N HIS A 140 1.81 -1.08 -10.92
CA HIS A 140 2.02 0.21 -11.58
C HIS A 140 1.33 1.37 -10.85
N GLU A 141 0.04 1.23 -10.58
CA GLU A 141 -0.75 2.25 -9.87
C GLU A 141 -0.20 2.48 -8.45
N LYS A 142 0.16 1.40 -7.76
CA LYS A 142 0.75 1.43 -6.41
C LYS A 142 2.03 2.24 -6.31
N TRP A 143 3.02 1.98 -7.17
CA TRP A 143 4.28 2.72 -7.05
C TRP A 143 4.11 4.22 -7.37
N ILE A 144 3.22 4.57 -8.31
CA ILE A 144 2.91 5.96 -8.65
C ILE A 144 2.22 6.65 -7.48
N ALA A 145 1.19 6.02 -6.90
CA ALA A 145 0.47 6.56 -5.75
C ALA A 145 1.40 6.80 -4.56
N TYR A 146 2.25 5.82 -4.22
CA TYR A 146 3.21 5.96 -3.12
C TYR A 146 4.20 7.10 -3.37
N ARG A 147 4.73 7.23 -4.59
CA ARG A 147 5.63 8.34 -4.93
C ARG A 147 4.91 9.68 -4.86
N SER A 148 3.68 9.75 -5.34
CA SER A 148 2.86 10.97 -5.26
C SER A 148 2.61 11.39 -3.81
N ASN A 149 2.34 10.44 -2.91
CA ASN A 149 2.14 10.72 -1.49
C ASN A 149 3.45 11.18 -0.83
N ALA A 150 4.58 10.54 -1.13
CA ALA A 150 5.88 10.98 -0.62
C ALA A 150 6.20 12.43 -1.06
N GLU A 151 5.99 12.75 -2.33
CA GLU A 151 6.20 14.11 -2.85
C GLU A 151 5.19 15.11 -2.27
N ALA A 152 3.95 14.69 -1.99
CA ALA A 152 2.98 15.55 -1.31
C ALA A 152 3.42 15.88 0.12
N LEU A 153 3.86 14.87 0.90
CA LEU A 153 4.37 15.06 2.25
C LEU A 153 5.62 15.95 2.29
N LYS A 154 6.59 15.73 1.39
CA LYS A 154 7.78 16.60 1.26
C LYS A 154 7.40 18.05 0.94
N ARG A 155 6.40 18.26 0.08
CA ARG A 155 5.92 19.62 -0.23
C ARG A 155 5.31 20.30 1.00
N GLU A 156 4.54 19.57 1.81
CA GLU A 156 4.00 20.10 3.07
C GLU A 156 5.12 20.44 4.06
N GLU A 157 6.11 19.56 4.22
CA GLU A 157 7.30 19.81 5.05
C GLU A 157 8.01 21.11 4.64
N TYR A 158 8.37 21.24 3.36
CA TYR A 158 9.06 22.43 2.87
C TYR A 158 8.21 23.70 2.99
N SER A 159 6.89 23.59 2.75
CA SER A 159 5.98 24.74 2.86
C SER A 159 5.90 25.24 4.31
N TYR A 160 5.86 24.32 5.28
CA TYR A 160 5.90 24.64 6.71
C TYR A 160 7.24 25.30 7.09
N LEU A 161 8.37 24.67 6.73
CA LEU A 161 9.71 25.16 7.07
C LEU A 161 10.01 26.55 6.47
N THR A 162 9.50 26.81 5.27
CA THR A 162 9.68 28.10 4.59
C THR A 162 8.59 29.12 4.94
N SER A 163 7.62 28.75 5.78
CA SER A 163 6.42 29.57 6.06
C SER A 163 5.77 30.11 4.78
N SER A 164 5.64 29.25 3.76
CA SER A 164 5.10 29.60 2.44
C SER A 164 3.76 28.91 2.17
N GLY A 165 3.03 29.39 1.17
CA GLY A 165 1.74 28.81 0.79
C GLY A 165 0.71 28.90 1.91
N ALA A 166 0.14 27.77 2.31
CA ALA A 166 -0.88 27.71 3.37
C ALA A 166 -0.37 28.16 4.76
N TYR A 167 0.94 28.37 4.93
CA TYR A 167 1.57 28.70 6.20
C TYR A 167 2.02 30.17 6.31
N SER A 168 1.83 31.00 5.28
CA SER A 168 2.42 32.36 5.24
C SER A 168 1.78 33.38 6.17
N GLU A 169 0.50 33.23 6.48
CA GLU A 169 -0.28 34.19 7.30
C GLU A 169 -0.67 33.64 8.68
N LEU A 170 -0.18 32.44 9.03
CA LEU A 170 -0.54 31.75 10.27
C LEU A 170 0.46 32.05 11.39
N ASN A 171 0.00 31.97 12.63
CA ASN A 171 0.88 31.98 13.81
C ASN A 171 1.57 30.61 13.97
N ASP A 172 2.66 30.54 14.74
CA ASP A 172 3.49 29.32 14.82
C ASP A 172 2.70 28.08 15.33
N ASP A 173 1.78 28.25 16.27
CA ASP A 173 0.90 27.18 16.74
C ASP A 173 -0.08 26.73 15.64
N GLU A 174 -0.69 27.68 14.94
CA GLU A 174 -1.63 27.40 13.84
C GLU A 174 -0.93 26.72 12.65
N LYS A 175 0.31 27.11 12.34
CA LYS A 175 1.13 26.44 11.32
C LYS A 175 1.35 24.98 11.68
N PHE A 176 1.66 24.70 12.95
CA PHE A 176 1.91 23.32 13.39
C PHE A 176 0.63 22.47 13.32
N HIS A 177 -0.50 22.98 13.81
CA HIS A 177 -1.78 22.28 13.68
C HIS A 177 -2.15 22.02 12.21
N THR A 178 -1.98 23.03 11.35
CA THR A 178 -2.23 22.90 9.90
C THR A 178 -1.33 21.84 9.26
N LEU A 179 -0.06 21.75 9.66
CA LEU A 179 0.86 20.72 9.17
C LEU A 179 0.38 19.32 9.57
N VAL A 180 -0.01 19.15 10.83
CA VAL A 180 -0.50 17.86 11.34
C VAL A 180 -1.75 17.42 10.58
N ASP A 181 -2.75 18.30 10.47
CA ASP A 181 -4.00 18.00 9.80
C ASP A 181 -3.77 17.62 8.33
N ARG A 182 -3.01 18.42 7.58
CA ARG A 182 -2.71 18.15 6.16
C ARG A 182 -1.90 16.88 5.96
N THR A 183 -0.99 16.57 6.88
CA THR A 183 -0.21 15.32 6.86
C THR A 183 -1.12 14.11 7.05
N GLU A 184 -1.97 14.13 8.08
CA GLU A 184 -2.88 13.02 8.37
C GLU A 184 -4.00 12.89 7.31
N ASP A 185 -4.40 14.00 6.69
CA ASP A 185 -5.29 13.98 5.52
C ASP A 185 -4.65 13.27 4.32
N ILE A 186 -3.38 13.53 4.01
CA ILE A 186 -2.66 12.85 2.93
C ILE A 186 -2.55 11.34 3.21
N ILE A 187 -2.24 10.98 4.47
CA ILE A 187 -2.09 9.58 4.89
C ILE A 187 -3.44 8.85 4.86
N SER A 188 -4.50 9.47 5.38
CA SER A 188 -5.83 8.87 5.43
C SER A 188 -6.49 8.75 4.05
N ASN A 189 -6.27 9.73 3.16
CA ASN A 189 -6.77 9.67 1.78
C ASN A 189 -6.11 8.59 0.93
N GLU A 190 -4.98 8.04 1.35
CA GLU A 190 -4.44 6.85 0.69
C GLU A 190 -5.46 5.70 0.72
N ASN A 191 -6.09 5.47 1.87
CA ASN A 191 -6.99 4.36 2.08
C ASN A 191 -8.30 4.51 1.29
N THR A 192 -8.82 5.74 1.21
CA THR A 192 -10.01 6.06 0.41
C THR A 192 -9.74 5.90 -1.09
N ASN A 193 -8.53 6.25 -1.53
CA ASN A 193 -8.11 6.08 -2.92
C ASN A 193 -8.08 4.59 -3.31
N TRP A 194 -7.53 3.71 -2.47
CA TRP A 194 -7.56 2.25 -2.71
C TRP A 194 -8.97 1.67 -2.76
N ALA A 195 -9.85 2.08 -1.85
CA ALA A 195 -11.25 1.66 -1.85
C ALA A 195 -11.98 2.09 -3.14
N SER A 196 -11.68 3.29 -3.64
CA SER A 196 -12.27 3.81 -4.88
C SER A 196 -11.72 3.13 -6.15
N LEU A 197 -10.43 2.77 -6.16
CA LEU A 197 -9.79 2.00 -7.25
C LEU A 197 -10.34 0.57 -7.35
N GLY A 198 -10.92 0.03 -6.27
CA GLY A 198 -11.70 -1.21 -6.27
C GLY A 198 -13.12 -1.04 -6.84
N LYS A 199 -13.73 0.14 -6.70
CA LYS A 199 -15.12 0.43 -7.14
C LYS A 199 -15.27 0.84 -8.61
N LYS A 200 -14.19 1.15 -9.34
CA LYS A 200 -14.24 1.43 -10.80
C LYS A 200 -14.41 0.15 -11.64
N LYS A 201 -15.51 -0.58 -11.46
CA LYS A 201 -16.07 -1.54 -12.42
C LYS A 201 -17.58 -1.45 -12.36
N GLY A 202 -18.16 -0.58 -13.19
CA GLY A 202 -19.62 -0.40 -13.22
C GLY A 202 -20.08 0.86 -13.94
N LYS A 203 -19.54 1.16 -15.12
CA LYS A 203 -20.27 1.98 -16.09
C LYS A 203 -20.11 1.33 -17.45
N SER A 204 -20.93 0.30 -17.67
CA SER A 204 -21.19 -0.19 -19.02
C SER A 204 -21.88 0.94 -19.78
N ILE A 205 -21.35 1.21 -20.96
CA ILE A 205 -21.98 2.06 -21.98
C ILE A 205 -23.14 1.26 -22.59
#